data_AF-A0A484X0C9-F1
#
_entry.id   AF-A0A484X0C9-F1
#
_cell.length_a   1.000
_cell.length_b   1.000
_cell.length_c   1.000
_cell.angle_alpha   90.00
_cell.angle_beta   90.00
_cell.angle_gamma   90.00
#
_symmetry.space_group_name_H-M   'P 1'
#
loop_
_entity.id
_entity.type
_entity.pdbx_description
1 polymer ?
#
loop_
_entity_poly.entity_id
_entity_poly.type
_entity_poly.pdbx_seq_one_letter_code
_entity_poly.pdbx_strand_id
1 'polypeptide(L)'
;MYAPAIEHGLLYNQEQRLWYIGPMFRHERPQKGRYRQFHQLAAKFFGLQGPDIDAELIMLTARWWRALGISEHVTLELNSIGSLEARANYRECAGGIP
;
A
#
# COMPACT_ATOMS: atom_id res chain seq x y z
N MET A 1 -9.13 9.75 -3.45
CA MET A 1 -9.43 8.76 -4.50
C MET A 1 -10.31 7.61 -4.01
N TYR A 2 -10.03 6.95 -2.88
CA TYR A 2 -10.87 5.84 -2.38
C TYR A 2 -12.32 6.24 -2.08
N ALA A 3 -12.53 7.32 -1.31
CA ALA A 3 -13.88 7.82 -1.02
C ALA A 3 -14.65 8.25 -2.29
N PRO A 4 -14.07 9.05 -3.21
CA PRO A 4 -14.72 9.34 -4.50
C PRO A 4 -15.04 8.10 -5.34
N ALA A 5 -14.18 7.09 -5.34
CA ALA A 5 -14.42 5.86 -6.10
C ALA A 5 -15.61 5.05 -5.55
N ILE A 6 -15.83 5.09 -4.23
CA ILE A 6 -17.01 4.52 -3.59
C ILE A 6 -18.25 5.37 -3.89
N GLU A 7 -18.16 6.69 -3.69
CA GLU A 7 -19.27 7.64 -3.86
C GLU A 7 -19.84 7.62 -5.28
N HIS A 8 -18.99 7.42 -6.29
CA HIS A 8 -19.39 7.34 -7.70
C HIS A 8 -19.59 5.91 -8.22
N GLY A 9 -19.61 4.90 -7.33
CA GLY A 9 -19.91 3.51 -7.68
C GLY A 9 -18.87 2.83 -8.58
N LEU A 10 -17.67 3.40 -8.71
CA LEU A 10 -16.60 2.89 -9.58
C LEU A 10 -16.08 1.50 -9.15
N LEU A 11 -16.32 1.11 -7.90
CA LEU A 11 -15.83 -0.15 -7.32
C LEU A 11 -16.87 -1.28 -7.34
N TYR A 12 -18.10 -1.05 -7.80
CA TYR A 12 -19.17 -2.04 -7.73
C TYR A 12 -19.08 -3.04 -8.89
N ASN A 13 -18.79 -4.31 -8.56
CA ASN A 13 -18.71 -5.44 -9.50
C ASN A 13 -17.77 -5.20 -10.70
N GLN A 14 -16.71 -4.41 -10.49
CA GLN A 14 -15.73 -4.07 -11.51
C GLN A 14 -14.31 -4.30 -10.99
N GLU A 15 -13.44 -4.70 -11.91
CA GLU A 15 -12.00 -4.68 -11.69
C GLU A 15 -11.47 -3.27 -12.01
N GLN A 16 -10.74 -2.69 -11.07
CA GLN A 16 -10.24 -1.32 -11.21
C GLN A 16 -8.77 -1.24 -10.84
N ARG A 17 -7.96 -0.68 -11.74
CA ARG A 17 -6.55 -0.32 -11.49
C ARG A 17 -6.46 1.21 -11.46
N LEU A 18 -6.39 1.78 -10.27
CA LEU A 18 -6.44 3.22 -10.04
C LEU A 18 -5.10 3.74 -9.55
N TRP A 19 -4.76 4.99 -9.88
CA TRP A 19 -3.61 5.68 -9.30
C TRP A 19 -3.94 7.14 -9.00
N TYR A 20 -3.27 7.71 -8.01
CA TYR A 20 -3.42 9.13 -7.66
C TYR A 20 -2.14 9.70 -7.08
N ILE A 21 -2.01 11.02 -7.19
CA ILE A 21 -0.96 11.81 -6.57
C ILE A 21 -1.59 12.97 -5.78
N GLY A 22 -1.06 13.28 -4.61
CA GLY A 22 -1.58 14.40 -3.82
C GLY A 22 -0.98 14.55 -2.43
N PRO A 23 -1.37 15.61 -1.71
CA PRO A 23 -0.89 15.89 -0.37
C PRO A 23 -1.51 14.94 0.65
N MET A 24 -0.71 14.58 1.65
CA MET A 24 -1.07 13.78 2.83
C MET A 24 -0.61 14.52 4.07
N PHE A 25 -1.41 14.45 5.13
CA PHE A 25 -1.17 15.16 6.38
C PHE A 25 -1.03 14.17 7.54
N ARG A 26 0.03 14.29 8.33
CA ARG A 26 0.24 13.49 9.54
C ARG A 26 0.79 14.36 10.67
N HIS A 27 0.16 14.33 11.84
CA HIS A 27 0.61 15.08 13.01
C HIS A 27 1.73 14.32 13.74
N GLU A 28 2.89 14.24 13.10
CA GLU A 28 4.09 13.58 13.62
C GLU A 28 5.21 14.60 13.90
N ARG A 29 6.19 14.22 14.74
CA ARG A 29 7.40 15.01 14.97
C ARG A 29 8.23 15.06 13.66
N PRO A 30 8.52 16.24 13.10
CA PRO A 30 9.31 16.34 11.87
C PRO A 30 10.73 15.79 12.03
N GLN A 31 11.19 15.05 11.02
CA GLN A 31 12.54 14.46 10.91
C GLN A 31 12.96 14.44 9.44
N LYS A 32 14.20 14.09 9.11
CA LYS A 32 14.61 13.89 7.71
C LYS A 32 13.70 12.84 7.06
N GLY A 33 12.99 13.23 6.00
CA GLY A 33 12.02 12.37 5.31
C GLY A 33 10.64 12.26 5.97
N ARG A 34 10.38 12.95 7.10
CA ARG A 34 9.08 12.96 7.79
C ARG A 34 8.56 14.38 7.97
N TYR A 35 7.49 14.70 7.25
CA TYR A 35 6.89 16.03 7.22
C TYR A 35 5.43 15.99 7.69
N ARG A 36 4.93 17.11 8.23
CA ARG A 36 3.51 17.23 8.59
C ARG A 36 2.59 17.24 7.37
N GLN A 37 3.09 17.72 6.24
CA GLN A 37 2.48 17.62 4.92
C GLN A 37 3.52 17.04 3.96
N PHE A 38 3.18 15.97 3.25
CA PHE A 38 4.03 15.33 2.24
C PHE A 38 3.18 14.88 1.04
N HIS A 39 3.81 14.43 -0.04
CA HIS A 39 3.10 13.96 -1.23
C HIS A 39 3.24 12.46 -1.39
N GLN A 40 2.16 11.79 -1.76
CA GLN A 40 2.18 10.38 -2.11
C GLN A 40 1.72 10.21 -3.55
N LEU A 41 2.41 9.33 -4.27
CA LEU A 41 1.93 8.66 -5.47
C LEU A 41 1.52 7.25 -5.04
N ALA A 42 0.28 6.86 -5.29
CA ALA A 42 -0.25 5.57 -4.87
C ALA A 42 -1.03 4.92 -6.00
N ALA A 43 -0.91 3.59 -6.09
CA ALA A 43 -1.72 2.76 -6.97
C ALA A 43 -2.61 1.84 -6.11
N LYS A 44 -3.86 1.63 -6.53
CA LYS A 44 -4.86 0.83 -5.82
C LYS A 44 -5.63 -0.03 -6.80
N PHE A 45 -5.74 -1.31 -6.48
CA PHE A 45 -6.31 -2.34 -7.33
C PHE A 45 -7.50 -2.95 -6.60
N PHE A 46 -8.66 -3.03 -7.26
CA PHE A 46 -9.92 -3.52 -6.69
C PHE A 46 -10.53 -4.59 -7.59
N GLY A 47 -11.30 -5.51 -7.00
CA GLY A 47 -12.00 -6.57 -7.73
C GLY A 47 -11.13 -7.75 -8.17
N LEU A 48 -9.81 -7.66 -7.97
CA LEU A 48 -8.83 -8.69 -8.35
C LEU A 48 -8.44 -9.51 -7.11
N GLN A 49 -8.46 -10.84 -7.26
CA GLN A 49 -8.06 -11.78 -6.21
C GLN A 49 -6.88 -12.62 -6.69
N GLY A 50 -5.94 -12.90 -5.79
CA GLY A 50 -4.78 -13.73 -6.07
C GLY A 50 -3.44 -12.98 -5.90
N PRO A 51 -2.33 -13.72 -5.75
CA PRO A 51 -1.01 -13.13 -5.54
C PRO A 51 -0.39 -12.53 -6.81
N ASP A 52 -0.95 -12.82 -7.98
CA ASP A 52 -0.55 -12.27 -9.27
C ASP A 52 -0.70 -10.74 -9.31
N ILE A 53 -1.73 -10.19 -8.66
CA ILE A 53 -1.91 -8.74 -8.61
C ILE A 53 -0.93 -8.04 -7.67
N ASP A 54 -0.56 -8.70 -6.57
CA ASP A 54 0.52 -8.23 -5.68
C ASP A 54 1.85 -8.23 -6.44
N ALA A 55 2.12 -9.27 -7.23
CA ALA A 55 3.31 -9.34 -8.08
C ALA A 55 3.32 -8.24 -9.16
N GLU A 56 2.17 -7.93 -9.78
CA GLU A 56 2.02 -6.83 -10.75
C GLU A 56 2.44 -5.48 -10.12
N LEU A 57 1.96 -5.19 -8.92
CA LEU A 57 2.31 -3.98 -8.16
C LEU A 57 3.80 -3.90 -7.81
N ILE A 58 4.40 -5.02 -7.39
CA ILE A 58 5.85 -5.08 -7.10
C ILE A 58 6.65 -4.83 -8.40
N MET A 59 6.26 -5.46 -9.51
CA MET A 59 6.93 -5.27 -10.80
C MET A 59 6.82 -3.83 -11.31
N LEU A 60 5.69 -3.16 -11.07
CA LEU A 60 5.48 -1.75 -11.39
C LEU A 60 6.49 -0.86 -10.64
N THR A 61 6.66 -1.05 -9.33
CA THR A 61 7.63 -0.26 -8.56
C THR A 61 9.08 -0.58 -8.93
N ALA A 62 9.41 -1.85 -9.17
CA ALA A 62 10.73 -2.25 -9.67
C ALA A 62 11.07 -1.64 -11.05
N ARG A 63 10.07 -1.40 -11.90
CA ARG A 63 10.25 -0.68 -13.17
C ARG A 63 10.56 0.79 -12.93
N TRP A 64 9.90 1.43 -11.97
CA TRP A 64 10.20 2.82 -11.60
C TRP A 64 11.62 3.00 -11.06
N TRP A 65 12.07 2.13 -10.17
CA TRP A 65 13.44 2.22 -9.63
C TRP A 65 14.51 2.11 -10.71
N ARG A 66 14.28 1.24 -11.71
CA ARG A 66 15.15 1.13 -12.89
C ARG A 66 15.12 2.38 -13.75
N ALA A 67 13.92 2.90 -14.05
CA ALA A 67 13.76 4.12 -14.85
C ALA A 67 14.36 5.36 -14.18
N LEU A 68 14.36 5.40 -12.84
CA LEU A 68 14.93 6.49 -12.05
C LEU A 68 16.42 6.30 -11.74
N GLY A 69 17.02 5.16 -12.09
CA GLY A 69 18.43 4.86 -11.85
C GLY A 69 18.79 4.64 -10.38
N ILE A 70 17.84 4.21 -9.54
CA ILE A 70 18.04 4.04 -8.09
C ILE A 70 17.84 2.60 -7.60
N SER A 71 17.77 1.62 -8.50
CA SER A 71 17.52 0.21 -8.15
C SER A 71 18.48 -0.35 -7.11
N GLU A 72 19.76 0.01 -7.15
CA GLU A 72 20.78 -0.45 -6.20
C GLU A 72 20.64 0.14 -4.79
N HIS A 73 19.76 1.13 -4.62
CA HIS A 73 19.54 1.85 -3.37
C HIS A 73 18.21 1.51 -2.69
N VAL A 74 17.45 0.58 -3.25
CA VAL A 74 16.12 0.19 -2.76
C VAL A 74 16.06 -1.31 -2.55
N THR A 75 15.65 -1.74 -1.35
CA THR A 75 15.46 -3.15 -1.01
C THR A 75 13.98 -3.47 -0.88
N LEU A 76 13.54 -4.60 -1.43
CA LEU A 76 12.19 -5.11 -1.24
C LEU A 76 12.14 -6.00 0.02
N GLU A 77 11.30 -5.64 0.98
CA GLU A 77 10.98 -6.46 2.15
C GLU A 77 9.56 -7.01 1.99
N LEU A 78 9.39 -8.34 2.13
CA LEU A 78 8.10 -9.01 1.99
C LEU A 78 7.70 -9.71 3.29
N ASN A 79 6.42 -9.60 3.63
CA ASN A 79 5.80 -10.29 4.76
C ASN A 79 4.32 -10.53 4.47
N SER A 80 3.73 -11.56 5.09
CA SER A 80 2.28 -11.78 5.13
C SER A 80 1.81 -11.85 6.58
N ILE A 81 0.85 -10.99 6.94
CA ILE A 81 0.23 -11.00 8.28
C ILE A 81 -0.92 -12.02 8.39
N GLY A 82 -1.19 -12.77 7.32
CA GLY A 82 -2.23 -13.80 7.27
C GLY A 82 -3.65 -13.25 7.37
N SER A 83 -4.58 -14.14 7.76
CA SER A 83 -5.99 -13.83 7.95
C SER A 83 -6.25 -13.13 9.29
N LEU A 84 -7.47 -12.63 9.47
CA LEU A 84 -7.92 -12.09 10.77
C LEU A 84 -7.80 -13.12 11.89
N GLU A 85 -8.11 -14.38 11.61
CA GLU A 85 -7.98 -15.51 12.55
C GLU A 85 -6.52 -15.77 12.92
N ALA A 86 -5.62 -15.82 11.93
CA ALA A 86 -4.19 -15.99 12.17
C ALA A 86 -3.63 -14.88 13.07
N ARG A 87 -4.09 -13.64 12.86
CA ARG A 87 -3.73 -12.49 13.71
C ARG A 87 -4.33 -12.53 15.11
N ALA A 88 -5.53 -13.09 15.27
CA ALA A 88 -6.12 -13.31 16.60
C ALA A 88 -5.27 -14.31 17.39
N ASN A 89 -4.98 -15.47 16.80
CA ASN A 89 -4.16 -16.51 17.41
C ASN A 89 -2.76 -16.00 17.74
N TYR A 90 -2.14 -15.24 16.82
CA TYR A 90 -0.83 -14.64 17.07
C TYR A 90 -0.84 -13.71 18.29
N ARG A 91 -1.89 -12.89 18.47
CA ARG A 91 -2.02 -11.97 19.63
C ARG A 91 -2.21 -12.71 20.94
N GLU A 92 -2.95 -13.81 20.94
CA GLU A 92 -3.13 -14.65 22.12
C GLU A 92 -1.81 -15.30 22.54
N CYS A 93 -1.04 -15.85 21.59
CA CYS A 93 0.25 -16.47 21.87
C CYS A 93 1.36 -15.47 22.24
N ALA A 94 1.34 -14.28 21.64
CA ALA A 94 2.38 -13.26 21.86
C ALA A 94 2.29 -12.55 23.23
N GLY A 95 1.31 -12.92 24.08
CA GLY A 95 1.14 -12.33 25.41
C GLY A 95 0.66 -10.87 25.29
N GLY A 96 -0.63 -10.71 24.96
CA GLY A 96 -1.34 -9.43 24.77
C GLY A 96 -0.66 -8.18 25.31
N ILE A 97 0.00 -7.44 24.40
CA ILE A 97 0.09 -5.99 24.52
C ILE A 97 -1.06 -5.44 23.66
N PRO A 98 -1.94 -4.60 24.23
CA PRO A 98 -3.14 -4.11 23.55
C PRO A 98 -2.86 -3.44 22.19
#